data_AF-A0A1L3GCB3-F1
#
_entry.id   AF-A0A1L3GCB3-F1
#
_cell.length_a   1.000
_cell.length_b   1.000
_cell.length_c   1.000
_cell.angle_alpha   90.00
_cell.angle_beta   90.00
_cell.angle_gamma   90.00
#
_symmetry.space_group_name_H-M   'P 1'
#
loop_
_entity.id
_entity.type
_entity.pdbx_description
1 polymer ?
#
loop_
_entity_poly.entity_id
_entity_poly.type
_entity_poly.pdbx_seq_one_letter_code
_entity_poly.pdbx_strand_id
1 'polypeptide(L)'
;MSILSGWRRVAAFFLCFLWVSVGQAQPLAEKVREHVFANGLRLLVVERSNAPIFTAHLTVGVGSVDETNGNRGVAHFLEHLRFKGTKTLGTRNYAAEKPLLEAIEETGETLDRLRRDPRADQQQIAALETRLAELQHKHQAFVVSDEASNIYARNGGVGYNAFTSKDLTSYVVSLPSNKLELWAAVESDRMANTVLREFYTERQVILEERRRSYDGNPRGLLYEHLLATAFIAHPYRHPIIGWSSDIENLSPADVRGFMDKYYAPANTVIALVGDVDFDACVDTVGRYFGHLPAGTVVPPVATIEPVQRGERRVEVVFDAQPMLAIAYHKPTLPAADDYVFDVIDLLLGYGRTSQLYQRLVVEKQLAADVATYGAPGARYPNLFVISVVPRYPHTVEELEKAVYQELERFGREPVSETDLDRIRRRLQVDQLRSLQDNDGLARTLTHFQTIVGDWRYLTEYDRRIAAITPADVSDVVRRYLTAENRTVAVLKPKGQTP
;
A
#
# COMPACT_ATOMS: atom_id res chain seq x y z
N MET A 1 27.88 -75.78 -23.26
CA MET A 1 27.60 -75.79 -24.71
C MET A 1 26.24 -75.15 -24.93
N SER A 2 26.13 -73.96 -25.57
CA SER A 2 24.88 -73.40 -26.16
C SER A 2 25.13 -71.91 -26.54
N ILE A 3 25.11 -71.44 -27.81
CA ILE A 3 24.01 -71.14 -28.77
C ILE A 3 23.18 -69.87 -28.39
N LEU A 4 23.13 -68.84 -29.28
CA LEU A 4 21.93 -68.33 -30.00
C LEU A 4 22.04 -66.90 -30.60
N SER A 5 21.62 -66.82 -31.87
CA SER A 5 20.89 -65.74 -32.58
C SER A 5 21.49 -64.35 -32.81
N GLY A 6 21.53 -63.92 -34.09
CA GLY A 6 21.68 -62.53 -34.51
C GLY A 6 20.81 -62.20 -35.72
N TRP A 7 19.77 -61.37 -35.52
CA TRP A 7 18.89 -60.82 -36.55
C TRP A 7 19.48 -59.54 -37.16
N ARG A 8 19.39 -59.38 -38.49
CA ARG A 8 19.64 -58.12 -39.21
C ARG A 8 18.31 -57.39 -39.44
N ARG A 9 18.20 -56.15 -38.96
CA ARG A 9 17.14 -55.19 -39.31
C ARG A 9 17.72 -54.09 -40.21
N VAL A 10 16.98 -53.74 -41.25
CA VAL A 10 17.20 -52.58 -42.13
C VAL A 10 16.66 -51.34 -41.42
N ALA A 11 17.48 -50.30 -41.29
CA ALA A 11 17.09 -49.00 -40.74
C ALA A 11 17.07 -47.95 -41.86
N ALA A 12 15.91 -47.35 -42.11
CA ALA A 12 15.73 -46.19 -42.97
C ALA A 12 15.79 -44.92 -42.09
N PHE A 13 16.64 -43.98 -42.48
CA PHE A 13 16.81 -42.67 -41.86
C PHE A 13 15.60 -41.77 -42.18
N PHE A 14 14.95 -41.21 -41.15
CA PHE A 14 14.09 -40.04 -41.25
C PHE A 14 14.74 -38.91 -40.43
N LEU A 15 15.25 -37.88 -41.11
CA LEU A 15 15.65 -36.62 -40.49
C LEU A 15 14.40 -35.75 -40.30
N CYS A 16 13.91 -35.63 -39.06
CA CYS A 16 12.94 -34.61 -38.69
C CYS A 16 13.69 -33.32 -38.30
N PHE A 17 13.61 -32.30 -39.14
CA PHE A 17 13.95 -30.93 -38.76
C PHE A 17 12.86 -30.38 -37.83
N LEU A 18 13.12 -30.36 -36.53
CA LEU A 18 12.32 -29.60 -35.56
C LEU A 18 12.62 -28.11 -35.75
N TRP A 19 11.73 -27.41 -36.44
CA TRP A 19 11.67 -25.94 -36.38
C TRP A 19 11.13 -25.57 -34.99
N VAL A 20 12.03 -25.34 -34.04
CA VAL A 20 11.68 -24.64 -32.81
C VAL A 20 11.38 -23.20 -33.20
N SER A 21 10.09 -22.88 -33.31
CA SER A 21 9.66 -21.49 -33.38
C SER A 21 10.03 -20.84 -32.06
N VAL A 22 11.13 -20.07 -32.04
CA VAL A 22 11.43 -19.16 -30.94
C VAL A 22 10.37 -18.07 -30.99
N GLY A 23 9.25 -18.30 -30.31
CA GLY A 23 8.25 -17.26 -30.11
C GLY A 23 8.94 -16.09 -29.41
N GLN A 24 9.07 -14.95 -30.10
CA GLN A 24 9.54 -13.75 -29.45
C GLN A 24 8.49 -13.34 -28.42
N ALA A 25 8.83 -13.47 -27.14
CA ALA A 25 8.01 -12.92 -26.08
C ALA A 25 7.95 -11.40 -26.29
N GLN A 26 6.78 -10.87 -26.64
CA GLN A 26 6.58 -9.43 -26.74
C GLN A 26 6.92 -8.77 -25.39
N PRO A 27 7.74 -7.71 -25.38
CA PRO A 27 7.99 -6.89 -24.20
C PRO A 27 6.69 -6.46 -23.53
N LEU A 28 6.68 -6.32 -22.20
CA LEU A 28 5.50 -5.84 -21.47
C LEU A 28 4.98 -4.51 -22.04
N ALA A 29 5.89 -3.64 -22.48
CA ALA A 29 5.59 -2.35 -23.10
C ALA A 29 4.64 -2.45 -24.30
N GLU A 30 4.73 -3.53 -25.08
CA GLU A 30 3.90 -3.76 -26.27
C GLU A 30 2.53 -4.37 -25.92
N LYS A 31 2.39 -4.94 -24.73
CA LYS A 31 1.16 -5.61 -24.27
C LYS A 31 0.20 -4.67 -23.53
N VAL A 32 0.72 -3.59 -22.95
CA VAL A 32 -0.11 -2.60 -22.24
C VAL A 32 -0.67 -1.62 -23.26
N ARG A 33 -1.99 -1.65 -23.43
CA ARG A 33 -2.73 -0.65 -24.22
C ARG A 33 -3.29 0.41 -23.27
N GLU A 34 -3.15 1.68 -23.61
CA GLU A 34 -3.59 2.80 -22.77
C GLU A 34 -4.65 3.66 -23.46
N HIS A 35 -5.58 4.19 -22.67
CA HIS A 35 -6.55 5.20 -23.08
C HIS A 35 -6.69 6.26 -21.99
N VAL A 36 -6.79 7.53 -22.39
CA VAL A 36 -7.06 8.65 -21.48
C VAL A 36 -8.37 9.30 -21.90
N PHE A 37 -9.35 9.28 -21.01
CA PHE A 37 -10.67 9.87 -21.26
C PHE A 37 -10.63 11.39 -21.12
N ALA A 38 -11.63 12.07 -21.69
CA ALA A 38 -11.71 13.54 -21.67
C ALA A 38 -11.78 14.14 -20.24
N ASN A 39 -12.28 13.38 -19.26
CA ASN A 39 -12.31 13.77 -17.86
C ASN A 39 -11.03 13.44 -17.08
N GLY A 40 -9.97 13.01 -17.75
CA GLY A 40 -8.66 12.73 -17.15
C GLY A 40 -8.50 11.31 -16.59
N LEU A 41 -9.55 10.48 -16.58
CA LEU A 41 -9.44 9.08 -16.20
C LEU A 41 -8.45 8.36 -17.12
N ARG A 42 -7.53 7.59 -16.54
CA ARG A 42 -6.59 6.76 -17.30
C ARG A 42 -6.98 5.29 -17.19
N LEU A 43 -7.02 4.62 -18.32
CA LEU A 43 -7.25 3.18 -18.44
C LEU A 43 -6.02 2.50 -19.02
N LEU A 44 -5.53 1.48 -18.34
CA LEU A 44 -4.49 0.56 -18.77
C LEU A 44 -5.12 -0.83 -18.94
N VAL A 45 -4.93 -1.46 -20.08
CA VAL A 45 -5.46 -2.82 -20.34
C VAL A 45 -4.34 -3.74 -20.77
N VAL A 46 -4.35 -4.95 -20.23
CA VAL A 46 -3.49 -6.03 -20.70
C VAL A 46 -4.33 -7.28 -20.96
N GLU A 47 -4.46 -7.61 -22.24
CA GLU A 47 -5.23 -8.75 -22.71
C GLU A 47 -4.46 -10.06 -22.44
N ARG A 48 -5.09 -11.02 -21.76
CA ARG A 48 -4.54 -12.34 -21.40
C ARG A 48 -5.65 -13.39 -21.42
N SER A 49 -5.65 -14.23 -22.46
CA SER A 49 -6.68 -15.27 -22.66
C SER A 49 -6.39 -16.60 -21.94
N ASN A 50 -5.58 -16.60 -20.88
CA ASN A 50 -5.14 -17.83 -20.19
C ASN A 50 -6.25 -18.46 -19.34
N ALA A 51 -7.17 -17.65 -18.84
CA ALA A 51 -8.34 -18.04 -18.07
C ALA A 51 -9.45 -17.01 -18.31
N PRO A 52 -10.74 -17.41 -18.30
CA PRO A 52 -11.87 -16.52 -18.59
C PRO A 52 -12.21 -15.61 -17.39
N ILE A 53 -11.20 -14.89 -16.90
CA ILE A 53 -11.27 -13.96 -15.79
C ILE A 53 -10.46 -12.70 -16.10
N PHE A 54 -10.84 -11.59 -15.49
CA PHE A 54 -10.05 -10.37 -15.42
C PHE A 54 -9.95 -9.87 -13.99
N THR A 55 -8.85 -9.17 -13.70
CA THR A 55 -8.66 -8.43 -12.46
C THR A 55 -8.72 -6.94 -12.77
N ALA A 56 -9.51 -6.23 -11.99
CA ALA A 56 -9.61 -4.78 -12.04
C ALA A 56 -8.96 -4.16 -10.81
N HIS A 57 -8.06 -3.21 -11.04
CA HIS A 57 -7.57 -2.28 -10.03
C HIS A 57 -8.06 -0.88 -10.37
N LEU A 58 -8.76 -0.23 -9.46
CA LEU A 58 -9.08 1.19 -9.52
C LEU A 58 -8.31 1.88 -8.40
N THR A 59 -7.30 2.65 -8.80
CA THR A 59 -6.38 3.34 -7.88
C THR A 59 -6.59 4.84 -7.98
N VAL A 60 -6.90 5.47 -6.86
CA VAL A 60 -6.97 6.93 -6.71
C VAL A 60 -5.63 7.39 -6.13
N GLY A 61 -4.98 8.35 -6.79
CA GLY A 61 -3.68 8.91 -6.39
C GLY A 61 -3.73 9.85 -5.19
N VAL A 62 -4.38 9.37 -4.13
CA VAL A 62 -4.67 10.10 -2.89
C VAL A 62 -4.49 9.15 -1.73
N GLY A 63 -3.68 9.51 -0.75
CA GLY A 63 -3.53 8.76 0.50
C GLY A 63 -3.45 9.67 1.70
N SER A 64 -2.98 9.14 2.83
CA SER A 64 -2.85 9.93 4.07
C SER A 64 -1.83 11.07 3.99
N VAL A 65 -0.95 11.09 2.98
CA VAL A 65 -0.02 12.21 2.75
C VAL A 65 -0.70 13.46 2.23
N ASP A 66 -1.86 13.31 1.59
CA ASP A 66 -2.64 14.42 0.99
C ASP A 66 -3.63 15.04 1.99
N GLU A 67 -3.63 14.55 3.24
CA GLU A 67 -4.42 15.06 4.35
C GLU A 67 -3.84 16.38 4.90
N THR A 68 -4.70 17.13 5.58
CA THR A 68 -4.35 18.36 6.27
C THR A 68 -4.39 18.16 7.78
N ASN A 69 -3.88 19.13 8.53
CA ASN A 69 -3.97 19.11 9.98
C ASN A 69 -5.41 19.03 10.52
N GLY A 70 -6.41 19.45 9.73
CA GLY A 70 -7.81 19.45 10.13
C GLY A 70 -8.57 18.15 9.82
N ASN A 71 -7.99 17.21 9.07
CA ASN A 71 -8.69 16.02 8.62
C ASN A 71 -7.80 14.78 8.56
N ARG A 72 -6.82 14.62 9.45
CA ARG A 72 -5.98 13.43 9.42
C ARG A 72 -6.77 12.14 9.70
N GLY A 73 -6.42 11.07 9.01
CA GLY A 73 -7.15 9.79 9.01
C GLY A 73 -8.34 9.77 8.05
N VAL A 74 -8.69 10.87 7.39
CA VAL A 74 -9.83 10.94 6.46
C VAL A 74 -9.69 9.99 5.27
N ALA A 75 -8.48 9.76 4.76
CA ALA A 75 -8.29 8.89 3.60
C ALA A 75 -8.66 7.43 3.95
N HIS A 76 -8.19 6.96 5.10
CA HIS A 76 -8.53 5.64 5.64
C HIS A 76 -10.01 5.54 6.03
N PHE A 77 -10.54 6.58 6.68
CA PHE A 77 -11.96 6.62 7.05
C PHE A 77 -12.86 6.55 5.80
N LEU A 78 -12.56 7.33 4.76
CA LEU A 78 -13.31 7.30 3.51
C LEU A 78 -13.28 5.92 2.86
N GLU A 79 -12.16 5.20 2.94
CA GLU A 79 -12.09 3.82 2.47
C GLU A 79 -13.18 2.95 3.10
N HIS A 80 -13.31 2.96 4.43
CA HIS A 80 -14.37 2.24 5.15
C HIS A 80 -15.76 2.64 4.68
N LEU A 81 -16.01 3.95 4.58
CA LEU A 81 -17.33 4.49 4.22
C LEU A 81 -17.71 4.17 2.77
N ARG A 82 -16.74 4.00 1.87
CA ARG A 82 -17.01 3.58 0.50
C ARG A 82 -17.52 2.15 0.38
N PHE A 83 -17.41 1.33 1.42
CA PHE A 83 -18.09 0.03 1.50
C PHE A 83 -19.53 0.12 2.04
N LYS A 84 -19.93 1.26 2.61
CA LYS A 84 -21.26 1.45 3.20
C LYS A 84 -22.34 1.78 2.18
N GLY A 85 -21.98 1.78 0.90
CA GLY A 85 -22.90 1.89 -0.21
C GLY A 85 -23.05 3.30 -0.76
N THR A 86 -24.04 3.43 -1.61
CA THR A 86 -24.30 4.60 -2.44
C THR A 86 -25.77 4.99 -2.34
N LYS A 87 -26.22 5.86 -3.24
CA LYS A 87 -27.63 6.20 -3.43
C LYS A 87 -28.42 5.08 -4.12
N THR A 88 -27.73 4.13 -4.77
CA THR A 88 -28.36 3.05 -5.57
C THR A 88 -28.06 1.67 -5.00
N LEU A 89 -26.94 1.50 -4.30
CA LEU A 89 -26.50 0.27 -3.63
C LEU A 89 -26.35 0.50 -2.13
N GLY A 90 -26.48 -0.56 -1.34
CA GLY A 90 -26.41 -0.54 0.12
C GLY A 90 -27.66 0.00 0.82
N THR A 91 -28.79 0.13 0.10
CA THR A 91 -30.01 0.75 0.63
C THR A 91 -31.28 0.15 0.03
N ARG A 92 -32.33 0.00 0.86
CA ARG A 92 -33.66 -0.41 0.43
C ARG A 92 -34.48 0.74 -0.16
N ASN A 93 -34.22 1.97 0.29
CA ASN A 93 -34.88 3.18 -0.18
C ASN A 93 -34.11 4.42 0.27
N TYR A 94 -33.20 4.91 -0.58
CA TYR A 94 -32.38 6.08 -0.25
C TYR A 94 -33.20 7.35 0.00
N ALA A 95 -34.32 7.55 -0.72
CA ALA A 95 -35.13 8.75 -0.56
C ALA A 95 -35.79 8.83 0.83
N ALA A 96 -36.20 7.69 1.39
CA ALA A 96 -36.75 7.60 2.75
C ALA A 96 -35.66 7.60 3.82
N GLU A 97 -34.47 7.11 3.49
CA GLU A 97 -33.31 7.05 4.36
C GLU A 97 -32.62 8.41 4.55
N LYS A 98 -32.56 9.22 3.49
CA LYS A 98 -31.83 10.48 3.45
C LYS A 98 -32.19 11.45 4.59
N PRO A 99 -33.47 11.70 4.94
CA PRO A 99 -33.79 12.60 6.06
C PRO A 99 -33.29 12.08 7.42
N LEU A 100 -33.17 10.76 7.60
CA LEU A 100 -32.59 10.19 8.81
C LEU A 100 -31.08 10.41 8.84
N LEU A 101 -30.40 10.24 7.71
CA LEU A 101 -28.96 10.52 7.59
C LEU A 101 -28.65 12.00 7.89
N GLU A 102 -29.44 12.92 7.36
CA GLU A 102 -29.31 14.37 7.65
C GLU A 102 -29.51 14.66 9.15
N ALA A 103 -30.51 14.04 9.79
CA ALA A 103 -30.73 14.18 11.23
C ALA A 103 -29.61 13.55 12.08
N ILE A 104 -29.02 12.43 11.62
CA ILE A 104 -27.87 11.78 12.26
C ILE A 104 -26.65 12.71 12.23
N GLU A 105 -26.35 13.29 11.06
CA GLU A 105 -25.25 14.24 10.87
C GLU A 105 -25.43 15.48 11.75
N GLU A 106 -26.61 16.12 11.72
CA GLU A 106 -26.90 17.30 12.56
C GLU A 106 -26.78 16.99 14.07
N THR A 107 -27.34 15.86 14.51
CA THR A 107 -27.32 15.44 15.92
C THR A 107 -25.88 15.15 16.36
N GLY A 108 -25.13 14.40 15.55
CA GLY A 108 -23.77 14.00 15.88
C GLY A 108 -22.77 15.15 15.81
N GLU A 109 -22.88 16.07 14.86
CA GLU A 109 -22.05 17.29 14.82
C GLU A 109 -22.30 18.18 16.03
N THR A 110 -23.56 18.31 16.46
CA THR A 110 -23.91 19.06 17.67
C THR A 110 -23.35 18.38 18.91
N LEU A 111 -23.44 17.05 18.99
CA LEU A 111 -22.86 16.27 20.08
C LEU A 111 -21.34 16.42 20.14
N ASP A 112 -20.63 16.32 19.01
CA ASP A 112 -19.18 16.48 18.93
C ASP A 112 -18.74 17.91 19.28
N ARG A 113 -19.55 18.93 18.96
CA ARG A 113 -19.31 20.31 19.38
C ARG A 113 -19.44 20.48 20.89
N LEU A 114 -20.50 19.92 21.49
CA LEU A 114 -20.73 20.01 22.93
C LEU A 114 -19.68 19.25 23.74
N ARG A 115 -19.26 18.06 23.29
CA ARG A 115 -18.20 17.28 23.95
C ARG A 115 -16.86 18.02 24.04
N ARG A 116 -16.62 18.98 23.14
CA ARG A 116 -15.43 19.83 23.14
C ARG A 116 -15.54 21.07 24.03
N ASP A 117 -16.74 21.49 24.43
CA ASP A 117 -16.91 22.61 25.37
C ASP A 117 -16.93 22.07 26.82
N PRO A 118 -15.93 22.39 27.66
CA PRO A 118 -15.90 21.94 29.05
C PRO A 118 -17.09 22.42 29.89
N ARG A 119 -17.86 23.40 29.40
CA ARG A 119 -19.01 24.00 30.07
C ARG A 119 -20.34 23.48 29.52
N ALA A 120 -20.32 22.55 28.56
CA ALA A 120 -21.53 22.00 27.98
C ALA A 120 -22.39 21.27 29.04
N ASP A 121 -23.70 21.41 28.91
CA ASP A 121 -24.66 20.72 29.77
C ASP A 121 -24.62 19.20 29.51
N GLN A 122 -24.28 18.45 30.56
CA GLN A 122 -24.19 17.00 30.50
C GLN A 122 -25.55 16.33 30.24
N GLN A 123 -26.66 16.95 30.68
CA GLN A 123 -28.00 16.44 30.36
C GLN A 123 -28.32 16.59 28.87
N GLN A 124 -27.91 17.70 28.27
CA GLN A 124 -28.05 17.92 26.83
C GLN A 124 -27.23 16.91 26.01
N ILE A 125 -26.00 16.63 26.44
CA ILE A 125 -25.13 15.61 25.82
C ILE A 125 -25.80 14.23 25.88
N ALA A 126 -26.25 13.79 27.05
CA ALA A 126 -26.91 12.49 27.22
C ALA A 126 -28.21 12.36 26.38
N ALA A 127 -28.97 13.45 26.26
CA ALA A 127 -30.16 13.50 25.41
C ALA A 127 -29.80 13.34 23.92
N LEU A 128 -28.75 14.02 23.45
CA LEU A 128 -28.27 13.90 22.07
C LEU A 128 -27.67 12.53 21.76
N GLU A 129 -26.98 11.90 22.72
CA GLU A 129 -26.50 10.52 22.59
C GLU A 129 -27.65 9.53 22.39
N THR A 130 -28.69 9.65 23.23
CA THR A 130 -29.91 8.84 23.10
C THR A 130 -30.58 9.07 21.76
N ARG A 131 -30.71 10.34 21.34
CA ARG A 131 -31.29 10.71 20.05
C ARG A 131 -30.49 10.14 18.87
N LEU A 132 -29.17 10.22 18.93
CA LEU A 132 -28.29 9.70 17.89
C LEU A 132 -28.45 8.18 17.77
N ALA A 133 -28.44 7.46 18.89
CA ALA A 133 -28.65 6.01 18.91
C ALA A 133 -30.02 5.60 18.34
N GLU A 134 -31.10 6.31 18.70
CA GLU A 134 -32.44 6.07 18.13
C GLU A 134 -32.48 6.29 16.61
N LEU A 135 -31.84 7.36 16.12
CA LEU A 135 -31.78 7.68 14.70
C LEU A 135 -30.97 6.62 13.95
N GLN A 136 -29.81 6.21 14.46
CA GLN A 136 -29.00 5.15 13.87
C GLN A 136 -29.77 3.82 13.84
N HIS A 137 -30.50 3.46 14.90
CA HIS A 137 -31.34 2.27 14.92
C HIS A 137 -32.48 2.34 13.88
N LYS A 138 -33.17 3.48 13.75
CA LYS A 138 -34.22 3.65 12.72
C LYS A 138 -33.66 3.53 11.31
N HIS A 139 -32.48 4.11 11.09
CA HIS A 139 -31.81 4.10 9.80
C HIS A 139 -31.42 2.67 9.35
N GLN A 140 -31.06 1.77 10.27
CA GLN A 140 -30.73 0.36 9.97
C GLN A 140 -31.83 -0.38 9.18
N ALA A 141 -33.09 0.01 9.30
CA ALA A 141 -34.18 -0.58 8.52
C ALA A 141 -34.01 -0.41 6.99
N PHE A 142 -33.24 0.60 6.57
CA PHE A 142 -32.94 0.89 5.17
C PHE A 142 -31.62 0.30 4.69
N VAL A 143 -30.69 0.00 5.61
CA VAL A 143 -29.34 -0.45 5.24
C VAL A 143 -29.36 -1.87 4.68
N VAL A 144 -28.64 -2.07 3.57
CA VAL A 144 -28.32 -3.39 3.03
C VAL A 144 -26.81 -3.59 3.15
N SER A 145 -26.40 -4.27 4.21
CA SER A 145 -24.97 -4.47 4.50
C SER A 145 -24.27 -5.25 3.38
N ASP A 146 -23.04 -4.83 3.09
CA ASP A 146 -22.11 -5.49 2.17
C ASP A 146 -22.67 -5.75 0.75
N GLU A 147 -23.62 -4.93 0.28
CA GLU A 147 -24.33 -5.18 -0.98
C GLU A 147 -23.37 -5.29 -2.19
N ALA A 148 -22.38 -4.40 -2.32
CA ALA A 148 -21.40 -4.47 -3.41
C ALA A 148 -20.58 -5.77 -3.36
N SER A 149 -20.11 -6.16 -2.17
CA SER A 149 -19.38 -7.43 -1.96
C SER A 149 -20.25 -8.63 -2.33
N ASN A 150 -21.51 -8.63 -1.89
CA ASN A 150 -22.48 -9.68 -2.20
C ASN A 150 -22.81 -9.76 -3.70
N ILE A 151 -22.93 -8.62 -4.39
CA ILE A 151 -23.12 -8.56 -5.84
C ILE A 151 -21.93 -9.21 -6.55
N TYR A 152 -20.71 -8.86 -6.17
CA TYR A 152 -19.52 -9.48 -6.74
C TYR A 152 -19.46 -10.98 -6.45
N ALA A 153 -19.62 -11.40 -5.19
CA ALA A 153 -19.57 -12.82 -4.80
C ALA A 153 -20.60 -13.68 -5.57
N ARG A 154 -21.85 -13.20 -5.72
CA ARG A 154 -22.90 -13.89 -6.50
C ARG A 154 -22.59 -13.98 -7.99
N ASN A 155 -21.73 -13.11 -8.50
CA ASN A 155 -21.27 -13.09 -9.89
C ASN A 155 -19.89 -13.72 -10.09
N GLY A 156 -19.39 -14.49 -9.11
CA GLY A 156 -18.09 -15.17 -9.19
C GLY A 156 -16.88 -14.29 -8.90
N GLY A 157 -17.11 -13.14 -8.25
CA GLY A 157 -16.07 -12.22 -7.85
C GLY A 157 -15.21 -12.77 -6.72
N VAL A 158 -13.90 -12.62 -6.84
CA VAL A 158 -12.90 -13.02 -5.82
C VAL A 158 -11.88 -11.91 -5.61
N GLY A 159 -11.28 -11.89 -4.43
CA GLY A 159 -10.28 -10.87 -4.08
C GLY A 159 -10.85 -9.45 -4.00
N TYR A 160 -12.16 -9.30 -3.75
CA TYR A 160 -12.77 -7.99 -3.48
C TYR A 160 -12.15 -7.39 -2.23
N ASN A 161 -11.42 -6.29 -2.39
CA ASN A 161 -10.75 -5.62 -1.29
C ASN A 161 -10.48 -4.14 -1.61
N ALA A 162 -10.11 -3.37 -0.59
CA ALA A 162 -9.48 -2.08 -0.75
C ALA A 162 -8.31 -1.94 0.23
N PHE A 163 -7.48 -0.94 -0.01
CA PHE A 163 -6.48 -0.52 0.96
C PHE A 163 -6.11 0.94 0.73
N THR A 164 -5.80 1.61 1.82
CA THR A 164 -5.25 2.96 1.85
C THR A 164 -3.79 2.94 2.30
N SER A 165 -2.96 3.72 1.63
CA SER A 165 -1.54 3.88 1.95
C SER A 165 -1.21 5.34 2.30
N LYS A 166 0.09 5.66 2.38
CA LYS A 166 0.53 7.06 2.40
C LYS A 166 0.15 7.81 1.13
N ASP A 167 0.25 7.16 -0.03
CA ASP A 167 0.28 7.87 -1.31
C ASP A 167 -0.96 7.66 -2.20
N LEU A 168 -1.71 6.59 -1.93
CA LEU A 168 -2.84 6.17 -2.76
C LEU A 168 -3.85 5.30 -1.99
N THR A 169 -5.05 5.20 -2.54
CA THR A 169 -6.10 4.26 -2.14
C THR A 169 -6.51 3.44 -3.35
N SER A 170 -6.60 2.11 -3.22
CA SER A 170 -6.97 1.21 -4.32
C SER A 170 -8.13 0.30 -3.96
N TYR A 171 -8.96 0.00 -4.96
CA TYR A 171 -10.06 -0.97 -4.91
C TYR A 171 -9.79 -2.05 -5.94
N VAL A 172 -9.88 -3.32 -5.52
CA VAL A 172 -9.54 -4.47 -6.35
C VAL A 172 -10.65 -5.50 -6.33
N VAL A 173 -10.87 -6.15 -7.49
CA VAL A 173 -11.70 -7.35 -7.62
C VAL A 173 -11.30 -8.13 -8.86
N SER A 174 -11.38 -9.46 -8.80
CA SER A 174 -11.29 -10.33 -9.98
C SER A 174 -12.66 -10.93 -10.30
N LEU A 175 -13.05 -10.95 -11.57
CA LEU A 175 -14.37 -11.38 -12.04
C LEU A 175 -14.26 -12.21 -13.33
N PRO A 176 -15.29 -13.03 -13.65
CA PRO A 176 -15.40 -13.64 -14.97
C PRO A 176 -15.45 -12.60 -16.10
N SER A 177 -14.87 -12.91 -17.27
CA SER A 177 -14.74 -11.99 -18.42
C SER A 177 -16.04 -11.29 -18.82
N ASN A 178 -17.18 -12.00 -18.72
CA ASN A 178 -18.50 -11.47 -19.06
C ASN A 178 -19.11 -10.53 -18.00
N LYS A 179 -18.36 -10.14 -16.98
CA LYS A 179 -18.81 -9.25 -15.88
C LYS A 179 -18.14 -7.87 -15.90
N LEU A 180 -17.47 -7.51 -17.00
CA LEU A 180 -16.87 -6.18 -17.17
C LEU A 180 -17.88 -5.04 -16.95
N GLU A 181 -19.07 -5.14 -17.54
CA GLU A 181 -20.12 -4.12 -17.40
C GLU A 181 -20.66 -4.04 -15.96
N LEU A 182 -20.78 -5.18 -15.27
CA LEU A 182 -21.17 -5.20 -13.86
C LEU A 182 -20.15 -4.46 -12.98
N TRP A 183 -18.86 -4.73 -13.18
CA TRP A 183 -17.79 -4.03 -12.47
C TRP A 183 -17.83 -2.53 -12.72
N ALA A 184 -17.94 -2.13 -14.00
CA ALA A 184 -17.97 -0.72 -14.37
C ALA A 184 -19.16 0.00 -13.72
N ALA A 185 -20.35 -0.63 -13.73
CA ALA A 185 -21.55 -0.09 -13.08
C ALA A 185 -21.37 0.11 -11.57
N VAL A 186 -20.84 -0.89 -10.86
CA VAL A 186 -20.66 -0.84 -9.40
C VAL A 186 -19.59 0.19 -9.03
N GLU A 187 -18.44 0.21 -9.68
CA GLU A 187 -17.35 1.12 -9.33
C GLU A 187 -17.62 2.56 -9.76
N SER A 188 -18.29 2.80 -10.90
CA SER A 188 -18.68 4.16 -11.30
C SER A 188 -19.73 4.73 -10.36
N ASP A 189 -20.70 3.93 -9.94
CA ASP A 189 -21.70 4.35 -8.96
C ASP A 189 -21.06 4.60 -7.58
N ARG A 190 -20.11 3.77 -7.15
CA ARG A 190 -19.33 4.03 -5.93
C ARG A 190 -18.51 5.32 -6.03
N MET A 191 -18.03 5.70 -7.21
CA MET A 191 -17.34 6.99 -7.38
C MET A 191 -18.33 8.17 -7.35
N ALA A 192 -19.47 8.05 -8.01
CA ALA A 192 -20.41 9.16 -8.22
C ALA A 192 -21.37 9.40 -7.05
N ASN A 193 -21.79 8.33 -6.37
CA ASN A 193 -22.97 8.31 -5.53
C ASN A 193 -22.70 7.80 -4.11
N THR A 194 -21.44 7.78 -3.65
CA THR A 194 -21.10 7.37 -2.28
C THR A 194 -21.98 8.10 -1.26
N VAL A 195 -22.48 7.34 -0.28
CA VAL A 195 -23.21 7.86 0.87
C VAL A 195 -22.40 7.52 2.11
N LEU A 196 -22.16 8.51 2.98
CA LEU A 196 -21.41 8.35 4.25
C LEU A 196 -22.28 7.66 5.31
N ARG A 197 -22.87 6.54 4.93
CA ARG A 197 -23.74 5.70 5.74
C ARG A 197 -22.95 5.13 6.91
N GLU A 198 -23.60 5.01 8.06
CA GLU A 198 -23.00 4.45 9.29
C GLU A 198 -21.77 5.21 9.83
N PHE A 199 -21.57 6.48 9.45
CA PHE A 199 -20.40 7.30 9.83
C PHE A 199 -19.97 7.14 11.30
N TYR A 200 -20.86 7.40 12.25
CA TYR A 200 -20.53 7.37 13.68
C TYR A 200 -20.25 5.95 14.20
N THR A 201 -20.88 4.94 13.61
CA THR A 201 -20.59 3.53 13.93
C THR A 201 -19.20 3.16 13.42
N GLU A 202 -18.88 3.50 12.18
CA GLU A 202 -17.56 3.24 11.60
C GLU A 202 -16.45 4.02 12.31
N ARG A 203 -16.73 5.23 12.81
CA ARG A 203 -15.79 5.96 13.66
C ARG A 203 -15.34 5.13 14.86
N GLN A 204 -16.26 4.42 15.51
CA GLN A 204 -15.92 3.54 16.64
C GLN A 204 -15.16 2.29 16.19
N VAL A 205 -15.53 1.70 15.05
CA VAL A 205 -14.80 0.55 14.48
C VAL A 205 -13.35 0.92 14.19
N ILE A 206 -13.11 2.09 13.59
CA ILE A 206 -11.77 2.60 13.27
C ILE A 206 -10.97 2.90 14.55
N LEU A 207 -11.61 3.42 15.61
CA LEU A 207 -10.95 3.61 16.90
C LEU A 207 -10.52 2.28 17.52
N GLU A 208 -11.34 1.23 17.46
CA GLU A 208 -10.95 -0.11 17.92
C GLU A 208 -9.86 -0.72 17.06
N GLU A 209 -9.89 -0.50 15.75
CA GLU A 209 -8.81 -0.90 14.87
C GLU A 209 -7.49 -0.21 15.23
N ARG A 210 -7.51 1.11 15.49
CA ARG A 210 -6.34 1.85 15.95
C ARG A 210 -5.80 1.27 17.25
N ARG A 211 -6.67 1.00 18.23
CA ARG A 211 -6.27 0.37 19.49
C ARG A 211 -5.63 -0.99 19.27
N ARG A 212 -6.16 -1.81 18.35
CA ARG A 212 -5.61 -3.14 18.06
C ARG A 212 -4.29 -3.09 17.30
N SER A 213 -4.19 -2.22 16.29
CA SER A 213 -3.11 -2.22 15.30
C SER A 213 -1.93 -1.31 15.67
N TYR A 214 -2.17 -0.31 16.53
CA TYR A 214 -1.17 0.65 16.99
C TYR A 214 -1.01 0.59 18.50
N ASP A 215 -2.02 1.01 19.26
CA ASP A 215 -1.86 1.24 20.72
C ASP A 215 -1.57 -0.05 21.51
N GLY A 216 -2.17 -1.17 21.08
CA GLY A 216 -2.01 -2.51 21.67
C GLY A 216 -1.00 -3.39 20.94
N ASN A 217 -0.36 -2.89 19.88
CA ASN A 217 0.62 -3.65 19.09
C ASN A 217 2.03 -3.04 19.26
N PRO A 218 2.99 -3.76 19.86
CA PRO A 218 4.33 -3.21 20.13
C PRO A 218 5.06 -2.78 18.85
N ARG A 219 4.89 -3.51 17.74
CA ARG A 219 5.52 -3.16 16.45
C ARG A 219 4.87 -1.93 15.82
N GLY A 220 3.54 -1.87 15.85
CA GLY A 220 2.77 -0.72 15.34
C GLY A 220 3.11 0.56 16.10
N LEU A 221 3.14 0.50 17.43
CA LEU A 221 3.51 1.63 18.29
C LEU A 221 4.95 2.09 18.03
N LEU A 222 5.91 1.16 18.00
CA LEU A 222 7.31 1.49 17.70
C LEU A 222 7.45 2.17 16.34
N TYR A 223 6.76 1.66 15.32
CA TYR A 223 6.78 2.21 13.97
C TYR A 223 6.14 3.60 13.90
N GLU A 224 5.00 3.84 14.58
CA GLU A 224 4.37 5.16 14.67
C GLU A 224 5.34 6.19 15.27
N HIS A 225 6.00 5.84 16.39
CA HIS A 225 6.97 6.71 17.04
C HIS A 225 8.24 6.92 16.20
N LEU A 226 8.71 5.89 15.47
CA LEU A 226 9.82 6.01 14.53
C LEU A 226 9.51 7.06 13.46
N LEU A 227 8.35 6.95 12.79
CA LEU A 227 7.96 7.90 11.74
C LEU A 227 7.75 9.32 12.29
N ALA A 228 7.09 9.46 13.43
CA ALA A 228 6.81 10.75 14.06
C ALA A 228 8.09 11.50 14.50
N THR A 229 9.17 10.76 14.76
CA THR A 229 10.50 11.27 15.13
C THR A 229 11.38 11.50 13.90
N ALA A 230 11.29 10.62 12.90
CA ALA A 230 12.08 10.70 11.68
C ALA A 230 11.69 11.91 10.82
N PHE A 231 10.40 12.22 10.72
CA PHE A 231 9.92 13.35 9.94
C PHE A 231 9.43 14.48 10.87
N ILE A 232 10.07 15.65 10.80
CA ILE A 232 9.70 16.81 11.62
C ILE A 232 8.72 17.75 10.91
N ALA A 233 8.66 17.71 9.58
CA ALA A 233 7.79 18.58 8.79
C ALA A 233 6.89 17.79 7.84
N HIS A 234 7.41 16.77 7.15
CA HIS A 234 6.68 16.09 6.08
C HIS A 234 5.47 15.27 6.60
N PRO A 235 4.32 15.24 5.89
CA PRO A 235 3.10 14.54 6.33
C PRO A 235 3.26 13.02 6.53
N TYR A 236 4.29 12.39 5.97
CA TYR A 236 4.64 10.98 6.20
C TYR A 236 4.79 10.61 7.69
N ARG A 237 5.00 11.60 8.56
CA ARG A 237 5.03 11.45 10.02
C ARG A 237 3.71 11.00 10.66
N HIS A 238 2.58 11.27 10.01
CA HIS A 238 1.25 11.00 10.57
C HIS A 238 0.81 9.58 10.26
N PRO A 239 0.24 8.80 11.20
CA PRO A 239 -0.23 7.43 10.93
C PRO A 239 -1.36 7.43 9.89
N ILE A 240 -1.44 6.38 9.06
CA ILE A 240 -2.45 6.29 7.98
C ILE A 240 -3.87 6.35 8.54
N ILE A 241 -4.09 5.68 9.68
CA ILE A 241 -5.39 5.63 10.35
C ILE A 241 -5.78 6.96 11.02
N GLY A 242 -4.84 7.91 11.17
CA GLY A 242 -5.01 9.13 11.95
C GLY A 242 -4.71 8.95 13.44
N TRP A 243 -4.56 10.06 14.17
CA TRP A 243 -4.43 10.06 15.63
C TRP A 243 -5.80 9.86 16.27
N SER A 244 -5.87 9.25 17.47
CA SER A 244 -7.15 9.02 18.16
C SER A 244 -7.98 10.31 18.30
N SER A 245 -7.33 11.42 18.66
CA SER A 245 -7.97 12.74 18.73
C SER A 245 -8.47 13.26 17.38
N ASP A 246 -7.75 12.95 16.29
CA ASP A 246 -8.15 13.39 14.96
C ASP A 246 -9.37 12.55 14.50
N ILE A 247 -9.33 11.22 14.70
CA ILE A 247 -10.43 10.31 14.37
C ILE A 247 -11.70 10.69 15.14
N GLU A 248 -11.60 10.96 16.44
CA GLU A 248 -12.74 11.36 17.28
C GLU A 248 -13.39 12.67 16.83
N ASN A 249 -12.60 13.58 16.22
CA ASN A 249 -13.06 14.90 15.81
C ASN A 249 -13.37 15.02 14.32
N LEU A 250 -13.12 13.98 13.51
CA LEU A 250 -13.53 13.96 12.10
C LEU A 250 -15.06 14.05 11.99
N SER A 251 -15.51 14.98 11.13
CA SER A 251 -16.93 15.17 10.81
C SER A 251 -17.30 14.57 9.44
N PRO A 252 -18.58 14.28 9.18
CA PRO A 252 -19.05 13.91 7.85
C PRO A 252 -18.70 14.95 6.78
N ALA A 253 -18.70 16.24 7.14
CA ALA A 253 -18.30 17.32 6.25
C ALA A 253 -16.82 17.25 5.84
N ASP A 254 -15.91 16.90 6.76
CA ASP A 254 -14.48 16.73 6.45
C ASP A 254 -14.26 15.59 5.46
N VAL A 255 -14.95 14.46 5.66
CA VAL A 255 -14.88 13.31 4.77
C VAL A 255 -15.46 13.63 3.40
N ARG A 256 -16.63 14.26 3.35
CA ARG A 256 -17.28 14.67 2.10
C ARG A 256 -16.41 15.66 1.33
N GLY A 257 -15.84 16.65 2.01
CA GLY A 257 -14.93 17.62 1.41
C GLY A 257 -13.68 16.98 0.83
N PHE A 258 -13.09 15.99 1.51
CA PHE A 258 -11.95 15.24 0.98
C PHE A 258 -12.34 14.38 -0.24
N MET A 259 -13.47 13.68 -0.15
CA MET A 259 -14.03 12.87 -1.24
C MET A 259 -14.31 13.70 -2.49
N ASP A 260 -15.12 14.75 -2.38
CA ASP A 260 -15.55 15.59 -3.50
C ASP A 260 -14.36 16.27 -4.19
N LYS A 261 -13.31 16.59 -3.41
CA LYS A 261 -12.12 17.24 -3.93
C LYS A 261 -11.23 16.29 -4.70
N TYR A 262 -11.00 15.08 -4.19
CA TYR A 262 -9.90 14.23 -4.64
C TYR A 262 -10.31 12.90 -5.27
N TYR A 263 -11.47 12.33 -4.92
CA TYR A 263 -11.96 11.06 -5.48
C TYR A 263 -12.67 11.27 -6.81
N ALA A 264 -11.87 11.58 -7.83
CA ALA A 264 -12.37 11.97 -9.14
C ALA A 264 -11.58 11.31 -10.29
N PRO A 265 -12.18 11.21 -11.49
CA PRO A 265 -11.55 10.71 -12.72
C PRO A 265 -10.12 11.21 -12.96
N ALA A 266 -9.85 12.51 -12.79
CA ALA A 266 -8.52 13.09 -13.08
C ALA A 266 -7.40 12.58 -12.16
N ASN A 267 -7.75 11.98 -11.01
CA ASN A 267 -6.79 11.38 -10.07
C ASN A 267 -6.82 9.85 -10.08
N THR A 268 -7.55 9.24 -11.02
CA THR A 268 -7.82 7.80 -11.01
C THR A 268 -7.13 7.10 -12.18
N VAL A 269 -6.49 5.97 -11.86
CA VAL A 269 -5.93 5.02 -12.83
C VAL A 269 -6.66 3.70 -12.67
N ILE A 270 -7.19 3.18 -13.76
CA ILE A 270 -7.79 1.87 -13.85
C ILE A 270 -6.85 0.94 -14.60
N ALA A 271 -6.55 -0.24 -14.04
CA ALA A 271 -5.94 -1.33 -14.78
C ALA A 271 -6.90 -2.51 -14.89
N LEU A 272 -7.12 -3.00 -16.11
CA LEU A 272 -7.89 -4.21 -16.42
C LEU A 272 -6.95 -5.25 -17.04
N VAL A 273 -6.71 -6.34 -16.33
CA VAL A 273 -5.75 -7.38 -16.76
C VAL A 273 -6.43 -8.75 -16.77
N GLY A 274 -6.42 -9.43 -17.92
CA GLY A 274 -7.05 -10.74 -18.07
C GLY A 274 -7.73 -10.92 -19.42
N ASP A 275 -8.72 -11.81 -19.47
CA ASP A 275 -9.48 -12.14 -20.67
C ASP A 275 -10.52 -11.05 -20.96
N VAL A 276 -10.05 -9.92 -21.47
CA VAL A 276 -10.82 -8.75 -21.86
C VAL A 276 -10.32 -8.23 -23.20
N ASP A 277 -11.19 -7.58 -23.95
CA ASP A 277 -10.86 -6.85 -25.17
C ASP A 277 -10.68 -5.36 -24.86
N PHE A 278 -9.65 -4.72 -25.39
CA PHE A 278 -9.37 -3.30 -25.11
C PHE A 278 -10.49 -2.37 -25.60
N ASP A 279 -11.03 -2.59 -26.81
CA ASP A 279 -12.01 -1.67 -27.38
C ASP A 279 -13.33 -1.76 -26.60
N ALA A 280 -13.71 -2.98 -26.18
CA ALA A 280 -14.82 -3.21 -25.25
C ALA A 280 -14.57 -2.58 -23.86
N CYS A 281 -13.33 -2.63 -23.35
CA CYS A 281 -12.95 -1.94 -22.11
C CYS A 281 -13.10 -0.42 -22.24
N VAL A 282 -12.60 0.18 -23.33
CA VAL A 282 -12.69 1.61 -23.57
C VAL A 282 -14.15 2.05 -23.66
N ASP A 283 -14.98 1.32 -24.42
CA ASP A 283 -16.41 1.63 -24.58
C ASP A 283 -17.17 1.50 -23.26
N THR A 284 -16.93 0.41 -22.51
CA THR A 284 -17.59 0.19 -21.22
C THR A 284 -17.17 1.25 -20.18
N VAL A 285 -15.87 1.48 -20.00
CA VAL A 285 -15.38 2.49 -19.06
C VAL A 285 -15.85 3.90 -19.47
N GLY A 286 -15.84 4.20 -20.77
CA GLY A 286 -16.35 5.48 -21.29
C GLY A 286 -17.83 5.69 -20.98
N ARG A 287 -18.67 4.65 -21.12
CA ARG A 287 -20.11 4.71 -20.82
C ARG A 287 -20.37 4.99 -19.34
N TYR A 288 -19.66 4.31 -18.44
CA TYR A 288 -19.92 4.36 -17.00
C TYR A 288 -19.19 5.48 -16.27
N PHE A 289 -17.95 5.80 -16.65
CA PHE A 289 -17.15 6.82 -15.98
C PHE A 289 -17.02 8.12 -16.78
N GLY A 290 -17.26 8.11 -18.10
CA GLY A 290 -16.98 9.26 -18.97
C GLY A 290 -17.85 10.49 -18.70
N HIS A 291 -19.03 10.31 -18.11
CA HIS A 291 -19.92 11.40 -17.73
C HIS A 291 -19.56 12.03 -16.37
N LEU A 292 -18.67 11.41 -15.61
CA LEU A 292 -18.26 11.92 -14.30
C LEU A 292 -17.38 13.16 -14.49
N PRO A 293 -17.56 14.21 -13.66
CA PRO A 293 -16.75 15.42 -13.73
C PRO A 293 -15.29 15.07 -13.43
N ALA A 294 -14.34 15.71 -14.12
CA ALA A 294 -12.91 15.42 -13.95
C ALA A 294 -12.41 15.55 -12.51
N GLY A 295 -12.97 16.51 -11.77
CA GLY A 295 -12.58 16.87 -10.40
C GLY A 295 -11.30 17.70 -10.34
N THR A 296 -10.74 17.85 -9.14
CA THR A 296 -9.55 18.65 -8.90
C THR A 296 -8.32 17.75 -8.86
N VAL A 297 -7.31 18.05 -9.68
CA VAL A 297 -6.04 17.34 -9.63
C VAL A 297 -5.39 17.53 -8.25
N VAL A 298 -4.95 16.43 -7.64
CA VAL A 298 -4.32 16.45 -6.31
C VAL A 298 -3.00 17.21 -6.39
N PRO A 299 -2.85 18.34 -5.69
CA PRO A 299 -1.61 19.10 -5.72
C PRO A 299 -0.49 18.29 -5.03
N PRO A 300 0.77 18.41 -5.49
CA PRO A 300 1.88 17.81 -4.76
C PRO A 300 2.00 18.44 -3.37
N VAL A 301 2.51 17.65 -2.42
CA VAL A 301 2.79 18.12 -1.06
C VAL A 301 3.89 19.18 -1.13
N ALA A 302 3.56 20.40 -0.71
CA ALA A 302 4.48 21.53 -0.74
C ALA A 302 5.56 21.46 0.37
N THR A 303 5.26 20.79 1.48
CA THR A 303 6.17 20.66 2.61
C THR A 303 7.27 19.66 2.27
N ILE A 304 8.52 20.12 2.24
CA ILE A 304 9.71 19.28 2.05
C ILE A 304 10.31 18.97 3.42
N GLU A 305 10.68 17.71 3.68
CA GLU A 305 11.38 17.35 4.92
C GLU A 305 12.78 18.03 4.92
N PRO A 306 13.12 18.81 5.96
CA PRO A 306 14.45 19.39 6.07
C PRO A 306 15.50 18.29 6.28
N VAL A 307 16.68 18.49 5.68
CA VAL A 307 17.81 17.57 5.82
C VAL A 307 18.12 17.35 7.30
N GLN A 308 18.14 16.08 7.72
CA GLN A 308 18.54 15.70 9.07
C GLN A 308 20.04 15.98 9.28
N ARG A 309 20.40 16.57 10.43
CA ARG A 309 21.77 17.01 10.75
C ARG A 309 22.33 16.41 12.05
N GLY A 310 21.79 15.27 12.46
CA GLY A 310 22.12 14.64 13.73
C GLY A 310 21.18 13.49 14.03
N GLU A 311 21.66 12.53 14.81
CA GLU A 311 20.84 11.41 15.28
C GLU A 311 19.60 11.93 16.04
N ARG A 312 18.46 11.28 15.77
CA ARG A 312 17.25 11.42 16.59
C ARG A 312 16.95 10.09 17.27
N ARG A 313 16.49 10.12 18.52
CA ARG A 313 16.17 8.90 19.26
C ARG A 313 14.82 9.02 19.97
N VAL A 314 14.09 7.91 19.99
CA VAL A 314 12.85 7.75 20.76
C VAL A 314 12.87 6.41 21.49
N GLU A 315 12.39 6.40 22.73
CA GLU A 315 12.19 5.18 23.50
C GLU A 315 10.69 5.00 23.75
N VAL A 316 10.19 3.80 23.48
CA VAL A 316 8.79 3.42 23.64
C VAL A 316 8.74 2.32 24.70
N VAL A 317 8.04 2.58 25.80
CA VAL A 317 7.87 1.59 26.87
C VAL A 317 6.62 0.76 26.58
N PHE A 318 6.78 -0.54 26.43
CA PHE A 318 5.69 -1.48 26.17
C PHE A 318 5.97 -2.83 26.84
N ASP A 319 4.93 -3.52 27.29
CA ASP A 319 5.08 -4.86 27.89
C ASP A 319 5.24 -5.92 26.78
N ALA A 320 6.41 -5.95 26.15
CA ALA A 320 6.78 -6.88 25.09
C ALA A 320 8.29 -7.11 25.06
N GLN A 321 8.73 -8.04 24.21
CA GLN A 321 10.15 -8.25 23.93
C GLN A 321 10.79 -6.96 23.39
N PRO A 322 12.02 -6.63 23.81
CA PRO A 322 12.70 -5.44 23.31
C PRO A 322 12.87 -5.49 21.79
N MET A 323 12.86 -4.32 21.15
CA MET A 323 13.01 -4.19 19.70
C MET A 323 13.79 -2.93 19.36
N LEU A 324 14.52 -2.99 18.26
CA LEU A 324 15.27 -1.88 17.69
C LEU A 324 14.81 -1.61 16.27
N ALA A 325 14.57 -0.35 15.94
CA ALA A 325 14.39 0.11 14.57
C ALA A 325 15.31 1.30 14.31
N ILE A 326 16.09 1.25 13.24
CA ILE A 326 16.98 2.33 12.81
C ILE A 326 16.55 2.73 11.40
N ALA A 327 16.14 3.98 11.23
CA ALA A 327 15.71 4.53 9.95
C ALA A 327 16.68 5.57 9.42
N TYR A 328 16.90 5.57 8.11
CA TYR A 328 17.74 6.54 7.41
C TYR A 328 16.95 7.19 6.29
N HIS A 329 17.00 8.52 6.16
CA HIS A 329 16.35 9.19 5.02
C HIS A 329 17.05 8.81 3.72
N LYS A 330 16.25 8.49 2.70
CA LYS A 330 16.71 8.14 1.36
C LYS A 330 15.86 8.86 0.30
N PRO A 331 16.37 9.01 -0.94
CA PRO A 331 15.57 9.52 -2.04
C PRO A 331 14.44 8.54 -2.40
N THR A 332 13.58 8.96 -3.33
CA THR A 332 12.46 8.15 -3.82
C THR A 332 12.50 7.99 -5.33
N LEU A 333 11.62 7.15 -5.86
CA LEU A 333 11.41 6.92 -7.29
C LEU A 333 11.28 8.25 -8.06
N PRO A 334 11.90 8.39 -9.25
CA PRO A 334 12.76 7.44 -9.96
C PRO A 334 14.27 7.73 -9.74
N ALA A 335 14.68 8.25 -8.59
CA ALA A 335 16.08 8.59 -8.34
C ALA A 335 17.00 7.36 -8.49
N ALA A 336 18.19 7.54 -9.06
CA ALA A 336 19.13 6.45 -9.31
C ALA A 336 19.49 5.67 -8.03
N ASP A 337 19.71 6.39 -6.92
CA ASP A 337 20.05 5.79 -5.64
C ASP A 337 18.90 4.97 -5.03
N ASP A 338 17.63 5.20 -5.43
CA ASP A 338 16.49 4.40 -4.97
C ASP A 338 16.59 2.95 -5.47
N TYR A 339 17.00 2.75 -6.72
CA TYR A 339 17.29 1.41 -7.26
C TYR A 339 18.45 0.73 -6.52
N VAL A 340 19.44 1.51 -6.06
CA VAL A 340 20.55 0.98 -5.24
C VAL A 340 20.04 0.55 -3.88
N PHE A 341 19.04 1.23 -3.30
CA PHE A 341 18.41 0.80 -2.06
C PHE A 341 17.65 -0.52 -2.20
N ASP A 342 17.02 -0.82 -3.34
CA ASP A 342 16.43 -2.15 -3.58
C ASP A 342 17.49 -3.26 -3.54
N VAL A 343 18.68 -2.99 -4.08
CA VAL A 343 19.82 -3.92 -4.02
C VAL A 343 20.37 -4.04 -2.59
N ILE A 344 20.50 -2.91 -1.88
CA ILE A 344 20.95 -2.88 -0.47
C ILE A 344 19.98 -3.67 0.41
N ASP A 345 18.67 -3.51 0.22
CA ASP A 345 17.64 -4.24 0.98
C ASP A 345 17.87 -5.76 0.92
N LEU A 346 18.06 -6.27 -0.31
CA LEU A 346 18.29 -7.70 -0.51
C LEU A 346 19.64 -8.21 0.00
N LEU A 347 20.69 -7.41 -0.13
CA LEU A 347 22.01 -7.77 0.38
C LEU A 347 22.05 -7.76 1.91
N LEU A 348 21.41 -6.76 2.52
CA LEU A 348 21.63 -6.41 3.90
C LEU A 348 20.69 -7.15 4.85
N GLY A 349 19.38 -7.19 4.58
CA GLY A 349 18.38 -7.70 5.53
C GLY A 349 17.27 -8.57 4.97
N TYR A 350 17.17 -8.74 3.64
CA TYR A 350 16.12 -9.60 3.08
C TYR A 350 16.46 -11.09 3.14
N GLY A 351 15.74 -11.82 3.99
CA GLY A 351 15.80 -13.28 4.05
C GLY A 351 17.08 -13.85 4.66
N ARG A 352 17.15 -15.19 4.73
CA ARG A 352 18.15 -15.91 5.53
C ARG A 352 19.58 -15.84 4.99
N THR A 353 19.77 -15.44 3.74
CA THR A 353 21.10 -15.33 3.11
C THR A 353 21.68 -13.91 3.19
N SER A 354 20.93 -12.95 3.72
CA SER A 354 21.36 -11.57 3.87
C SER A 354 22.49 -11.42 4.89
N GLN A 355 23.29 -10.37 4.74
CA GLN A 355 24.48 -10.19 5.57
C GLN A 355 24.14 -9.99 7.05
N LEU A 356 23.17 -9.16 7.40
CA LEU A 356 22.80 -8.95 8.80
C LEU A 356 22.21 -10.23 9.41
N TYR A 357 21.44 -11.01 8.65
CA TYR A 357 20.93 -12.29 9.14
C TYR A 357 22.07 -13.27 9.45
N GLN A 358 22.98 -13.50 8.49
CA GLN A 358 24.12 -14.40 8.70
C GLN A 358 24.99 -13.96 9.88
N ARG A 359 25.32 -12.67 9.95
CA ARG A 359 26.21 -12.14 10.98
C ARG A 359 25.56 -12.06 12.35
N LEU A 360 24.36 -11.48 12.46
CA LEU A 360 23.74 -11.19 13.75
C LEU A 360 22.92 -12.37 14.29
N VAL A 361 22.28 -13.17 13.43
CA VAL A 361 21.39 -14.27 13.86
C VAL A 361 22.14 -15.60 13.92
N VAL A 362 22.96 -15.91 12.91
CA VAL A 362 23.62 -17.22 12.79
C VAL A 362 24.97 -17.24 13.49
N GLU A 363 25.89 -16.34 13.11
CA GLU A 363 27.27 -16.33 13.59
C GLU A 363 27.40 -15.78 15.02
N LYS A 364 26.99 -14.51 15.24
CA LYS A 364 27.14 -13.86 16.55
C LYS A 364 26.01 -14.20 17.53
N GLN A 365 24.89 -14.70 17.04
CA GLN A 365 23.69 -15.05 17.82
C GLN A 365 23.16 -13.90 18.71
N LEU A 366 23.38 -12.65 18.31
CA LEU A 366 22.91 -11.45 19.01
C LEU A 366 21.44 -11.14 18.71
N ALA A 367 20.97 -11.50 17.52
CA ALA A 367 19.62 -11.22 17.06
C ALA A 367 18.77 -12.50 16.99
N ALA A 368 17.50 -12.37 17.34
CA ALA A 368 16.47 -13.36 17.06
C ALA A 368 15.94 -13.20 15.62
N ASP A 369 15.83 -11.96 15.15
CA ASP A 369 15.30 -11.62 13.83
C ASP A 369 15.88 -10.30 13.30
N VAL A 370 15.97 -10.18 11.98
CA VAL A 370 16.39 -8.97 11.26
C VAL A 370 15.52 -8.81 10.02
N ALA A 371 15.09 -7.58 9.75
CA ALA A 371 14.43 -7.21 8.52
C ALA A 371 14.85 -5.82 8.06
N THR A 372 14.84 -5.60 6.75
CA THR A 372 14.98 -4.28 6.13
C THR A 372 13.79 -4.00 5.22
N TYR A 373 13.44 -2.73 5.07
CA TYR A 373 12.35 -2.29 4.19
C TYR A 373 12.36 -0.78 3.95
N GLY A 374 11.71 -0.36 2.86
CA GLY A 374 11.35 1.04 2.61
C GLY A 374 10.06 1.46 3.33
N ALA A 375 10.02 2.67 3.86
CA ALA A 375 8.85 3.22 4.57
C ALA A 375 8.80 4.75 4.53
N PRO A 376 7.64 5.40 4.70
CA PRO A 376 6.31 4.81 4.79
C PRO A 376 5.52 4.85 3.46
N GLY A 377 6.04 5.52 2.44
CA GLY A 377 5.47 5.65 1.10
C GLY A 377 6.59 5.79 0.05
N ALA A 378 6.24 5.93 -1.21
CA ALA A 378 7.14 6.00 -2.36
C ALA A 378 6.91 7.22 -3.27
N ARG A 379 5.92 8.08 -2.99
CA ARG A 379 5.69 9.31 -3.77
C ARG A 379 6.68 10.42 -3.45
N TYR A 380 7.21 10.46 -2.22
CA TYR A 380 8.16 11.46 -1.74
C TYR A 380 9.38 10.80 -1.09
N PRO A 381 10.51 11.51 -0.90
CA PRO A 381 11.66 11.00 -0.16
C PRO A 381 11.23 10.38 1.17
N ASN A 382 11.80 9.21 1.46
CA ASN A 382 11.29 8.30 2.47
C ASN A 382 12.45 7.72 3.30
N LEU A 383 12.23 6.59 3.97
CA LEU A 383 13.18 5.95 4.87
C LEU A 383 13.59 4.58 4.36
N PHE A 384 14.85 4.22 4.59
CA PHE A 384 15.31 2.84 4.68
C PHE A 384 15.36 2.43 6.15
N VAL A 385 14.62 1.40 6.53
CA VAL A 385 14.49 0.97 7.92
C VAL A 385 15.14 -0.39 8.13
N ILE A 386 15.94 -0.50 9.18
CA ILE A 386 16.51 -1.75 9.68
C ILE A 386 15.80 -2.06 11.00
N SER A 387 15.05 -3.16 11.05
CA SER A 387 14.38 -3.65 12.25
C SER A 387 15.08 -4.90 12.77
N VAL A 388 15.37 -4.92 14.07
CA VAL A 388 16.18 -5.96 14.69
C VAL A 388 15.60 -6.31 16.05
N VAL A 389 15.51 -7.61 16.36
CA VAL A 389 15.05 -8.11 17.65
C VAL A 389 16.23 -8.77 18.35
N PRO A 390 16.65 -8.33 19.55
CA PRO A 390 17.72 -8.98 20.31
C PRO A 390 17.31 -10.41 20.71
N ARG A 391 18.29 -11.31 20.73
CA ARG A 391 18.15 -12.66 21.30
C ARG A 391 18.53 -12.61 22.77
N TYR A 392 17.69 -13.15 23.66
CA TYR A 392 18.05 -13.29 25.08
C TYR A 392 19.38 -14.07 25.26
N PRO A 393 20.30 -13.63 26.15
CA PRO A 393 20.18 -12.51 27.10
C PRO A 393 20.72 -11.15 26.59
N HIS A 394 21.00 -11.01 25.29
CA HIS A 394 21.60 -9.80 24.72
C HIS A 394 20.68 -8.58 24.82
N THR A 395 21.29 -7.39 24.93
CA THR A 395 20.56 -6.13 25.05
C THR A 395 20.41 -5.41 23.71
N VAL A 396 19.54 -4.39 23.69
CA VAL A 396 19.37 -3.55 22.50
C VAL A 396 20.64 -2.78 22.20
N GLU A 397 21.36 -2.32 23.22
CA GLU A 397 22.60 -1.54 23.08
C GLU A 397 23.72 -2.37 22.47
N GLU A 398 23.87 -3.64 22.88
CA GLU A 398 24.81 -4.58 22.29
C GLU A 398 24.50 -4.81 20.81
N LEU A 399 23.21 -5.02 20.50
CA LEU A 399 22.74 -5.28 19.15
C LEU A 399 22.86 -4.06 18.25
N GLU A 400 22.52 -2.87 18.76
CA GLU A 400 22.63 -1.59 18.06
C GLU A 400 24.08 -1.32 17.65
N LYS A 401 25.04 -1.51 18.58
CA LYS A 401 26.46 -1.39 18.28
C LYS A 401 26.91 -2.39 17.22
N ALA A 402 26.42 -3.63 17.29
CA ALA A 402 26.74 -4.65 16.30
C ALA A 402 26.21 -4.27 14.90
N VAL A 403 24.99 -3.75 14.80
CA VAL A 403 24.43 -3.26 13.53
C VAL A 403 25.31 -2.17 12.93
N TYR A 404 25.72 -1.16 13.71
CA TYR A 404 26.59 -0.09 13.20
C TYR A 404 27.94 -0.60 12.71
N GLN A 405 28.55 -1.56 13.40
CA GLN A 405 29.79 -2.18 12.94
C GLN A 405 29.61 -2.91 11.61
N GLU A 406 28.49 -3.61 11.43
CA GLU A 406 28.19 -4.30 10.17
C GLU A 406 27.92 -3.30 9.03
N LEU A 407 27.22 -2.19 9.29
CA LEU A 407 26.98 -1.13 8.30
C LEU A 407 28.28 -0.42 7.90
N GLU A 408 29.15 -0.10 8.86
CA GLU A 408 30.46 0.48 8.58
C GLU A 408 31.33 -0.46 7.74
N ARG A 409 31.32 -1.76 8.04
CA ARG A 409 32.01 -2.77 7.22
C ARG A 409 31.42 -2.82 5.81
N PHE A 410 30.10 -2.90 5.69
CA PHE A 410 29.39 -2.98 4.41
C PHE A 410 29.63 -1.76 3.52
N GLY A 411 29.79 -0.57 4.11
CA GLY A 411 30.15 0.65 3.37
C GLY A 411 31.62 0.73 2.96
N ARG A 412 32.54 0.03 3.65
CA ARG A 412 33.99 0.06 3.36
C ARG A 412 34.44 -1.07 2.46
N GLU A 413 33.86 -2.26 2.62
CA GLU A 413 34.20 -3.46 1.88
C GLU A 413 33.20 -3.62 0.72
N PRO A 414 33.63 -3.43 -0.55
CA PRO A 414 32.74 -3.62 -1.68
C PRO A 414 32.18 -5.04 -1.70
N VAL A 415 30.89 -5.16 -2.02
CA VAL A 415 30.28 -6.46 -2.24
C VAL A 415 30.92 -7.16 -3.43
N SER A 416 30.98 -8.50 -3.40
CA SER A 416 31.52 -9.23 -4.53
C SER A 416 30.57 -9.10 -5.74
N GLU A 417 31.13 -9.06 -6.96
CA GLU A 417 30.31 -9.03 -8.18
C GLU A 417 29.40 -10.27 -8.26
N THR A 418 29.88 -11.42 -7.76
CA THR A 418 29.12 -12.66 -7.70
C THR A 418 27.87 -12.55 -6.81
N ASP A 419 28.01 -11.93 -5.63
CA ASP A 419 26.86 -11.71 -4.74
C ASP A 419 25.89 -10.71 -5.34
N LEU A 420 26.40 -9.64 -5.95
CA LEU A 420 25.60 -8.62 -6.61
C LEU A 420 24.82 -9.20 -7.80
N ASP A 421 25.46 -10.02 -8.64
CA ASP A 421 24.80 -10.75 -9.72
C ASP A 421 23.68 -11.66 -9.23
N ARG A 422 23.89 -12.35 -8.11
CA ARG A 422 22.84 -13.16 -7.49
C ARG A 422 21.65 -12.29 -7.08
N ILE A 423 21.89 -11.11 -6.50
CA ILE A 423 20.83 -10.18 -6.09
C ILE A 423 20.10 -9.58 -7.29
N ARG A 424 20.82 -9.11 -8.33
CA ARG A 424 20.20 -8.60 -9.57
C ARG A 424 19.28 -9.65 -10.19
N ARG A 425 19.73 -10.92 -10.31
CA ARG A 425 18.90 -12.02 -10.81
C ARG A 425 17.69 -12.29 -9.90
N ARG A 426 17.86 -12.17 -8.58
CA ARG A 426 16.76 -12.37 -7.63
C ARG A 426 15.68 -11.30 -7.79
N LEU A 427 16.07 -10.02 -7.88
CA LEU A 427 15.16 -8.90 -8.14
C LEU A 427 14.38 -9.12 -9.44
N GLN A 428 15.08 -9.50 -10.52
CA GLN A 428 14.45 -9.81 -11.80
C GLN A 428 13.43 -10.96 -11.68
N VAL A 429 13.76 -12.04 -10.97
CA VAL A 429 12.83 -13.16 -10.75
C VAL A 429 11.63 -12.74 -9.92
N ASP A 430 11.82 -11.94 -8.87
CA ASP A 430 10.73 -11.48 -8.02
C ASP A 430 9.80 -10.49 -8.76
N GLN A 431 10.35 -9.65 -9.64
CA GLN A 431 9.55 -8.83 -10.55
C GLN A 431 8.79 -9.68 -11.57
N LEU A 432 9.43 -10.66 -12.22
CA LEU A 432 8.74 -11.54 -13.17
C LEU A 432 7.59 -12.31 -12.51
N ARG A 433 7.78 -12.75 -11.26
CA ARG A 433 6.72 -13.39 -10.46
C ARG A 433 5.57 -12.44 -10.17
N SER A 434 5.84 -11.20 -9.78
CA SER A 434 4.78 -10.22 -9.50
C SER A 434 3.99 -9.86 -10.77
N LEU A 435 4.60 -9.95 -11.95
CA LEU A 435 3.94 -9.70 -13.22
C LEU A 435 3.25 -10.95 -13.79
N GLN A 436 3.39 -12.12 -13.18
CA GLN A 436 2.92 -13.40 -13.73
C GLN A 436 1.39 -13.51 -13.67
N ASP A 437 0.76 -13.14 -12.56
CA ASP A 437 -0.70 -13.16 -12.40
C ASP A 437 -1.35 -11.82 -12.75
N ASN A 438 -2.68 -11.81 -12.85
CA ASN A 438 -3.44 -10.63 -13.27
C ASN A 438 -3.47 -9.54 -12.19
N ASP A 439 -3.56 -9.93 -10.92
CA ASP A 439 -3.62 -9.00 -9.80
C ASP A 439 -2.29 -8.26 -9.63
N GLY A 440 -1.20 -9.02 -9.59
CA GLY A 440 0.14 -8.47 -9.45
C GLY A 440 0.48 -7.51 -10.59
N LEU A 441 0.18 -7.87 -11.85
CA LEU A 441 0.39 -6.95 -12.97
C LEU A 441 -0.51 -5.71 -12.90
N ALA A 442 -1.81 -5.86 -12.63
CA ALA A 442 -2.74 -4.73 -12.54
C ALA A 442 -2.32 -3.74 -11.44
N ARG A 443 -2.03 -4.26 -10.24
CA ARG A 443 -1.53 -3.49 -9.09
C ARG A 443 -0.26 -2.74 -9.41
N THR A 444 0.68 -3.42 -10.07
CA THR A 444 1.97 -2.85 -10.40
C THR A 444 1.86 -1.75 -11.46
N LEU A 445 0.99 -1.92 -12.47
CA LEU A 445 0.71 -0.88 -13.48
C LEU A 445 0.07 0.35 -12.84
N THR A 446 -0.99 0.19 -12.05
CA THR A 446 -1.64 1.34 -11.41
C THR A 446 -0.72 2.02 -10.41
N HIS A 447 0.07 1.28 -9.64
CA HIS A 447 1.04 1.83 -8.69
C HIS A 447 2.04 2.76 -9.37
N PHE A 448 2.78 2.29 -10.38
CA PHE A 448 3.80 3.13 -11.03
C PHE A 448 3.20 4.29 -11.83
N GLN A 449 2.05 4.07 -12.47
CA GLN A 449 1.33 5.16 -13.14
C GLN A 449 0.87 6.24 -12.15
N THR A 450 0.48 5.86 -10.94
CA THR A 450 -0.01 6.78 -9.90
C THR A 450 1.14 7.50 -9.19
N ILE A 451 2.20 6.78 -8.84
CA ILE A 451 3.33 7.31 -8.06
C ILE A 451 4.31 8.10 -8.93
N VAL A 452 4.70 7.53 -10.07
CA VAL A 452 5.75 8.10 -10.95
C VAL A 452 5.15 8.87 -12.12
N GLY A 453 3.89 8.64 -12.45
CA GLY A 453 3.23 9.23 -13.63
C GLY A 453 3.47 8.45 -14.93
N ASP A 454 4.22 7.34 -14.88
CA ASP A 454 4.48 6.48 -16.04
C ASP A 454 4.67 5.02 -15.61
N TRP A 455 3.76 4.14 -16.05
CA TRP A 455 3.86 2.70 -15.81
C TRP A 455 5.09 2.09 -16.49
N ARG A 456 5.65 2.75 -17.52
CA ARG A 456 6.85 2.29 -18.23
C ARG A 456 8.10 2.29 -17.36
N TYR A 457 8.07 2.88 -16.16
CA TYR A 457 9.09 2.70 -15.12
C TYR A 457 9.49 1.21 -14.95
N LEU A 458 8.51 0.31 -15.06
CA LEU A 458 8.70 -1.14 -14.99
C LEU A 458 9.64 -1.71 -16.04
N THR A 459 9.64 -1.11 -17.23
CA THR A 459 10.37 -1.62 -18.41
C THR A 459 11.84 -1.24 -18.34
N GLU A 460 12.16 -0.11 -17.70
CA GLU A 460 13.53 0.35 -17.49
C GLU A 460 14.14 -0.20 -16.18
N TYR A 461 13.32 -0.73 -15.27
CA TYR A 461 13.77 -1.19 -13.95
C TYR A 461 14.89 -2.24 -14.04
N ASP A 462 14.69 -3.31 -14.81
CA ASP A 462 15.69 -4.37 -15.02
C ASP A 462 17.02 -3.82 -15.54
N ARG A 463 16.95 -2.88 -16.50
CA ARG A 463 18.13 -2.24 -17.08
C ARG A 463 18.88 -1.40 -16.06
N ARG A 464 18.15 -0.67 -15.20
CA ARG A 464 18.73 0.16 -14.13
C ARG A 464 19.39 -0.72 -13.07
N ILE A 465 18.72 -1.79 -12.63
CA ILE A 465 19.27 -2.75 -11.67
C ILE A 465 20.52 -3.44 -12.22
N ALA A 466 20.51 -3.84 -13.50
CA ALA A 466 21.66 -4.47 -14.14
C ALA A 466 22.91 -3.56 -14.21
N ALA A 467 22.73 -2.24 -14.21
CA ALA A 467 23.83 -1.28 -14.31
C ALA A 467 24.49 -0.91 -12.96
N ILE A 468 23.87 -1.25 -11.82
CA ILE A 468 24.37 -0.90 -10.48
C ILE A 468 25.65 -1.68 -10.19
N THR A 469 26.75 -1.03 -9.85
CA THR A 469 28.04 -1.68 -9.54
C THR A 469 28.25 -1.87 -8.02
N PRO A 470 29.22 -2.69 -7.59
CA PRO A 470 29.59 -2.78 -6.17
C PRO A 470 30.02 -1.45 -5.55
N ALA A 471 30.67 -0.59 -6.34
CA ALA A 471 31.08 0.74 -5.90
C ALA A 471 29.87 1.63 -5.61
N ASP A 472 28.83 1.57 -6.45
CA ASP A 472 27.58 2.32 -6.23
C ASP A 472 26.91 1.91 -4.91
N VAL A 473 26.89 0.61 -4.60
CA VAL A 473 26.36 0.09 -3.34
C VAL A 473 27.13 0.66 -2.14
N SER A 474 28.46 0.56 -2.13
CA SER A 474 29.29 1.11 -1.05
C SER A 474 29.16 2.65 -0.94
N ASP A 475 29.03 3.35 -2.06
CA ASP A 475 28.88 4.80 -2.09
C ASP A 475 27.55 5.26 -1.50
N VAL A 476 26.44 4.59 -1.85
CA VAL A 476 25.11 4.88 -1.29
C VAL A 476 25.08 4.58 0.21
N VAL A 477 25.65 3.45 0.65
CA VAL A 477 25.75 3.12 2.08
C VAL A 477 26.50 4.19 2.85
N ARG A 478 27.68 4.61 2.38
CA ARG A 478 28.49 5.64 3.06
C ARG A 478 27.84 7.02 3.08
N ARG A 479 27.02 7.33 2.08
CA ARG A 479 26.37 8.64 1.94
C ARG A 479 25.11 8.77 2.79
N TYR A 480 24.31 7.70 2.86
CA TYR A 480 22.98 7.76 3.49
C TYR A 480 22.92 7.07 4.84
N LEU A 481 23.67 5.98 5.07
CA LEU A 481 23.60 5.21 6.32
C LEU A 481 24.56 5.77 7.39
N THR A 482 24.45 7.09 7.66
CA THR A 482 25.33 7.83 8.58
C THR A 482 24.65 8.19 9.90
N ALA A 483 25.44 8.56 10.92
CA ALA A 483 24.92 8.96 12.23
C ALA A 483 24.07 10.25 12.16
N GLU A 484 24.41 11.18 11.28
CA GLU A 484 23.70 12.45 11.11
C GLU A 484 22.35 12.28 10.42
N ASN A 485 22.13 11.16 9.73
CA ASN A 485 20.92 10.87 8.97
C ASN A 485 20.04 9.76 9.59
N ARG A 486 20.34 9.32 10.82
CA ARG A 486 19.64 8.19 11.45
C ARG A 486 18.63 8.59 12.50
N THR A 487 17.49 7.91 12.52
CA THR A 487 16.52 7.95 13.61
C THR A 487 16.43 6.57 14.25
N VAL A 488 16.64 6.50 15.56
CA VAL A 488 16.65 5.26 16.33
C VAL A 488 15.40 5.20 17.21
N ALA A 489 14.61 4.13 17.06
CA ALA A 489 13.48 3.85 17.92
C ALA A 489 13.75 2.54 18.68
N VAL A 490 13.62 2.60 20.01
CA VAL A 490 13.83 1.44 20.89
C VAL A 490 12.55 1.13 21.65
N LEU A 491 12.08 -0.11 21.56
CA LEU A 491 11.02 -0.63 22.42
C LEU A 491 11.65 -1.28 23.67
N LYS A 492 11.28 -0.78 24.86
CA LYS A 492 11.75 -1.29 26.16
C LYS A 492 10.62 -2.00 26.92
N PRO A 493 10.88 -3.16 27.54
CA PRO A 493 9.94 -3.82 28.45
C PRO A 493 9.54 -2.91 29.63
N LYS A 494 8.29 -3.02 30.11
CA LYS A 494 7.88 -2.37 31.36
C LYS A 494 8.74 -2.86 32.52
N GLY A 495 9.30 -1.93 33.31
CA GLY A 495 10.12 -2.24 34.49
C GLY A 495 11.64 -2.24 34.26
N GLN A 496 12.11 -2.07 33.01
CA GLN A 496 13.50 -1.71 32.71
C GLN A 496 13.59 -0.19 32.49
N THR A 497 13.61 0.57 33.59
CA THR A 497 14.08 1.98 33.56
C THR A 497 15.62 1.98 33.67
N PRO A 498 16.34 2.94 33.07
CA PRO A 498 17.80 2.94 32.95
C PRO A 498 18.57 2.71 34.25
#